data_AF-A0A090RNF6-F1
#
_entry.id   AF-A0A090RNF6-F1
#
_cell.length_a   1.000
_cell.length_b   1.000
_cell.length_c   1.000
_cell.angle_alpha   90.00
_cell.angle_beta   90.00
_cell.angle_gamma   90.00
#
_symmetry.space_group_name_H-M   'P 1'
#
loop_
_entity.id
_entity.type
_entity.pdbx_description
1 polymer ?
#
loop_
_entity_poly.entity_id
_entity_poly.type
_entity_poly.pdbx_seq_one_letter_code
_entity_poly.pdbx_strand_id
1 'polypeptide(L)' 'MSNTTTSQSNVILHAFDWPYALVTERAQEIKACGYKTVLVSPPMKSYRSEKEVLWWQLYQPQDYRVIDNKLGNTEDFKA' A
#
# COMPACT_ATOMS: atom_id res chain seq x y z
N MET A 1 -19.66 -30.10 15.71
CA MET A 1 -18.72 -29.33 14.88
C MET A 1 -19.34 -27.97 14.65
N SER A 2 -18.80 -26.93 15.28
CA SER A 2 -19.36 -25.58 15.18
C SER A 2 -19.05 -25.04 13.78
N ASN A 3 -20.09 -24.86 12.97
CA ASN A 3 -19.98 -24.12 11.71
C ASN A 3 -19.71 -22.66 12.04
N THR A 4 -18.43 -22.30 12.13
CA THR A 4 -18.02 -20.90 12.17
C THR A 4 -18.32 -20.32 10.79
N THR A 5 -19.51 -19.76 10.60
CA THR A 5 -19.77 -18.83 9.51
C THR A 5 -18.78 -17.69 9.68
N THR A 6 -17.67 -17.76 8.93
CA THR A 6 -16.74 -16.64 8.80
C THR A 6 -17.54 -15.54 8.12
N SER A 7 -18.10 -14.63 8.91
CA SER A 7 -18.69 -13.40 8.38
C SER A 7 -17.61 -12.73 7.55
N GLN A 8 -17.73 -12.83 6.23
CA GLN A 8 -16.78 -12.28 5.27
C GLN A 8 -16.96 -10.76 5.27
N SER A 9 -16.44 -10.09 6.30
CA SER A 9 -16.40 -8.64 6.34
C SER A 9 -15.48 -8.18 5.21
N ASN A 10 -16.00 -7.30 4.34
CA ASN A 10 -15.23 -6.70 3.25
C ASN A 10 -14.31 -5.59 3.79
N VAL A 11 -13.49 -5.93 4.78
CA VAL A 11 -12.58 -4.97 5.41
C VAL A 11 -11.38 -4.75 4.49
N ILE A 12 -11.05 -3.47 4.30
CA ILE A 12 -9.90 -3.03 3.53
C ILE A 12 -8.82 -2.65 4.53
N LEU A 13 -7.62 -3.21 4.38
CA LEU A 13 -6.44 -2.76 5.11
C LEU A 13 -5.94 -1.47 4.46
N HIS A 14 -5.92 -0.36 5.19
CA HIS A 14 -5.21 0.82 4.76
C HIS A 14 -3.74 0.74 5.20
N ALA A 15 -2.85 0.35 4.29
CA ALA A 15 -1.40 0.27 4.50
C ALA A 15 -0.77 1.66 4.33
N PHE A 16 -1.18 2.60 5.18
CA PHE A 16 -0.80 4.00 5.11
C PHE A 16 0.71 4.18 5.29
N ASP A 17 1.34 4.82 4.30
CA ASP A 17 2.77 5.17 4.27
C ASP A 17 3.73 3.98 4.25
N TRP A 18 3.25 2.79 3.88
CA TRP A 18 4.09 1.60 3.72
C TRP A 18 4.77 1.59 2.36
N PRO A 19 6.08 1.23 2.27
CA PRO A 19 6.72 0.92 1.01
C PRO A 19 6.00 -0.25 0.31
N TYR A 20 5.92 -0.23 -1.03
CA TYR A 20 5.21 -1.28 -1.77
C TYR A 20 5.80 -2.68 -1.51
N ALA A 21 7.13 -2.76 -1.44
CA ALA A 21 7.82 -4.00 -1.11
C ALA A 21 7.41 -4.60 0.24
N LEU A 22 7.10 -3.76 1.24
CA LEU A 22 6.63 -4.24 2.55
C LEU A 22 5.22 -4.83 2.46
N VAL A 23 4.36 -4.28 1.60
CA VAL A 23 3.03 -4.86 1.34
C VAL A 23 3.18 -6.27 0.74
N THR A 24 4.09 -6.43 -0.22
CA THR A 24 4.40 -7.74 -0.84
C THR A 24 4.99 -8.71 0.18
N GLU A 25 5.95 -8.27 1.01
CA GLU A 25 6.53 -9.08 2.10
C GLU A 25 5.46 -9.61 3.07
N ARG A 26 4.47 -8.77 3.43
CA ARG A 26 3.43 -9.10 4.41
C ARG A 26 2.15 -9.68 3.81
N ALA A 27 2.11 -9.95 2.50
CA ALA A 27 0.89 -10.38 1.82
C ALA A 27 0.23 -11.62 2.45
N GLN A 28 1.03 -12.61 2.88
CA GLN A 28 0.51 -13.81 3.54
C GLN A 28 -0.09 -13.51 4.92
N GLU A 29 0.55 -12.64 5.71
CA GLU A 29 0.06 -12.21 7.02
C GLU A 29 -1.25 -11.42 6.88
N ILE A 30 -1.30 -10.46 5.95
CA ILE A 30 -2.48 -9.64 5.66
C ILE A 30 -3.67 -10.54 5.32
N LYS A 31 -3.46 -11.55 4.48
CA LYS A 31 -4.47 -12.56 4.13
C LYS A 31 -4.89 -13.40 5.35
N ALA A 32 -3.94 -13.84 6.17
CA ALA A 32 -4.22 -14.62 7.38
C ALA A 32 -5.03 -13.82 8.41
N CYS A 33 -4.85 -12.50 8.47
CA CYS A 33 -5.66 -11.58 9.27
C CYS A 33 -7.08 -11.35 8.72
N GLY A 34 -7.41 -11.87 7.53
CA GLY A 34 -8.74 -11.81 6.94
C GLY A 34 -9.00 -10.63 6.00
N TYR A 35 -7.99 -9.81 5.69
CA TYR A 35 -8.13 -8.72 4.72
C TYR A 35 -8.08 -9.26 3.29
N LYS A 36 -9.00 -8.77 2.44
CA LYS A 36 -9.07 -9.13 1.02
C LYS A 36 -8.55 -8.05 0.08
N THR A 37 -8.43 -6.83 0.57
CA THR A 37 -8.03 -5.67 -0.21
C THR A 37 -7.10 -4.81 0.62
N VAL A 38 -6.06 -4.29 -0.02
CA VAL A 38 -5.14 -3.32 0.56
C VAL A 38 -5.31 -2.00 -0.18
N LEU A 39 -5.52 -0.93 0.57
CA LEU A 39 -5.42 0.45 0.10
C LEU A 39 -4.02 0.96 0.44
N VAL A 40 -3.29 1.43 -0.57
CA VAL A 40 -1.98 2.08 -0.42
C VAL A 40 -2.10 3.60 -0.45
N SER A 41 -1.10 4.31 0.05
CA SER A 41 -0.95 5.75 -0.18
C SER A 41 -0.84 6.09 -1.69
N PRO A 42 -1.09 7.34 -2.12
CA PRO A 42 -1.10 7.72 -3.52
C PRO A 42 0.17 7.29 -4.28
N PRO A 43 0.05 6.54 -5.40
CA PRO A 43 1.21 5.99 -6.07
C PRO A 43 1.85 6.91 -7.10
N MET A 44 1.18 8.00 -7.48
CA MET A 44 1.67 8.94 -8.49
C MET A 44 3.04 9.51 -8.12
N LYS A 45 3.76 9.99 -9.13
CA LYS A 45 5.02 10.67 -8.93
C LYS A 45 4.81 11.88 -8.02
N SER A 46 5.58 11.96 -6.94
CA SER A 46 5.53 13.05 -5.96
C SER A 46 6.94 13.48 -5.58
N TYR A 47 7.04 14.48 -4.69
CA TYR A 47 8.34 14.91 -4.17
C TYR A 47 9.14 13.73 -3.61
N ARG A 48 10.42 13.64 -4.02
CA ARG A 48 11.39 12.63 -3.60
C ARG A 48 12.70 13.32 -3.28
N SER A 49 13.34 12.90 -2.19
CA SER A 49 14.56 13.50 -1.66
C SER A 49 15.32 12.43 -0.86
N GLU A 50 16.65 12.58 -0.76
CA GLU A 50 17.47 11.75 0.14
C GLU A 50 17.21 12.06 1.62
N LYS A 51 16.75 13.29 1.92
CA LYS A 51 16.22 13.66 3.23
C LYS A 51 14.80 13.14 3.42
N GLU A 52 14.35 13.14 4.67
CA GLU A 52 12.99 12.77 5.04
C GLU A 52 11.92 13.44 4.15
N VAL A 53 10.97 12.62 3.70
CA VAL A 53 9.79 13.06 2.95
C VAL A 53 8.56 12.74 3.80
N LEU A 54 7.83 13.79 4.17
CA LEU A 54 6.64 13.70 5.00
C LEU A 54 5.48 13.09 4.22
N TRP A 55 4.63 12.31 4.90
CA TRP A 55 3.53 11.56 4.28
C TRP A 55 2.60 12.42 3.40
N TRP A 56 2.35 13.67 3.80
CA TRP A 56 1.44 14.57 3.08
C TRP A 56 2.00 15.00 1.72
N GLN A 57 3.31 14.87 1.50
CA GLN A 57 3.93 15.17 0.21
C GLN A 57 3.54 14.17 -0.89
N LEU A 58 3.06 12.97 -0.51
CA LEU A 58 2.49 12.00 -1.45
C LEU A 58 1.19 12.50 -2.11
N TYR A 59 0.53 13.50 -1.51
CA TYR A 59 -0.72 14.08 -2.00
C TYR A 59 -0.50 15.31 -2.90
N GLN A 60 0.74 15.56 -3.32
CA GLN A 60 1.11 16.65 -4.25
C GLN A 60 1.70 16.05 -5.55
N PRO A 61 0.86 15.50 -6.43
CA PRO A 61 1.32 14.82 -7.64
C PRO A 61 2.06 15.77 -8.57
N GLN A 62 3.21 15.32 -9.07
CA GLN A 62 4.05 16.00 -10.06
C GLN A 62 3.82 15.42 -11.47
N ASP A 63 3.52 14.12 -11.57
CA ASP A 63 3.15 13.44 -12.81
C ASP A 63 2.19 12.27 -12.49
N TYR A 64 1.09 12.18 -13.24
CA TYR A 64 0.04 11.17 -13.07
C TYR A 64 0.29 9.89 -13.88
N ARG A 65 1.31 9.85 -14.74
CA ARG A 65 1.58 8.74 -15.67
C ARG A 65 2.59 7.73 -15.12
N VAL A 66 3.33 8.11 -14.10
CA VAL A 66 4.46 7.34 -13.55
C VAL A 66 4.24 7.11 -12.06
N ILE A 67 4.53 5.89 -11.59
CA ILE A 67 4.65 5.56 -10.17
C ILE A 67 6.12 5.72 -9.78
N ASP A 68 6.40 6.76 -8.98
CA ASP A 68 7.74 7.09 -8.51
C ASP A 68 7.69 8.06 -7.31
N ASN A 69 7.74 7.53 -6.09
CA ASN A 69 7.73 8.33 -4.88
C ASN A 69 8.56 7.67 -3.76
N LYS A 70 8.46 8.18 -2.52
CA LYS A 70 9.22 7.66 -1.38
C LYS A 70 8.88 6.21 -1.00
N LEU A 71 7.74 5.67 -1.46
CA LEU A 71 7.26 4.33 -1.15
C LEU A 71 7.72 3.28 -2.17
N GLY A 72 8.26 3.71 -3.31
CA GLY A 72 8.76 2.84 -4.38
C GLY A 72 8.49 3.41 -5.77
N ASN A 73 8.82 2.60 -6.78
CA ASN A 73 8.61 2.90 -8.19
C ASN A 73 7.61 1.93 -8.85
N THR A 74 7.55 1.94 -10.18
CA THR A 74 6.63 1.12 -10.96
C THR A 74 6.96 -0.36 -10.87
N GLU A 75 8.23 -0.72 -10.76
CA GLU A 75 8.71 -2.10 -10.60
C GLU A 75 8.32 -2.63 -9.23
N ASP A 76 8.60 -1.88 -8.16
CA ASP A 76 8.23 -2.23 -6.78
C ASP A 76 6.71 -2.43 -6.64
N PHE A 77 5.91 -1.64 -7.36
CA PHE A 77 4.46 -1.70 -7.30
C PHE A 77 3.85 -2.91 -8.05
N LYS A 78 4.56 -3.46 -9.04
CA LYS A 78 4.08 -4.59 -9.85
C LYS A 78 4.46 -5.95 -9.26
N ALA A 79 5.47 -6.00 -8.39
CA ALA A 79 6.05 -7.21 -7.82
C ALA A 79 5.13 -7.86 -6.77
#